data_AF-A0A835XE99-F1
#
_entry.id   AF-A0A835XE99-F1
#
_cell.length_a   1.000
_cell.length_b   1.000
_cell.length_c   1.000
_cell.angle_alpha   90.00
_cell.angle_beta   90.00
_cell.angle_gamma   90.00
#
_symmetry.space_group_name_H-M   'P 1'
#
loop_
_entity.id
_entity.type
_entity.pdbx_description
1 polymer ?
#
loop_
_entity_poly.entity_id
_entity_poly.type
_entity_poly.pdbx_seq_one_letter_code
_entity_poly.pdbx_strand_id
1 'polypeptide(L)'
;MSQKTGKIEKDVKASAASKLLVICVDRDDDVGEKTGIQTPVVGRNACIEAAQRLALEDPEDADSNSIFAAIKTFEDLISKGYEAQVVTVTGVKNRGVKADEKIASEIRSVLQKFSANGAVIVSDGEDDESVIPVIQNVLPVISVQRVVMKVSRTVEYSYAVFGKYLKMIAYDSKYSKFFLG
;
A
#
# COMPACT_ATOMS: atom_id res chain seq x y z
N MET A 1 -23.66 -33.01 -18.70
CA MET A 1 -22.65 -32.07 -19.24
C MET A 1 -22.99 -30.59 -19.02
N SER A 2 -24.27 -30.21 -18.97
CA SER A 2 -24.72 -28.80 -18.78
C SER A 2 -24.35 -28.14 -17.44
N GLN A 3 -24.18 -28.90 -16.34
CA GLN A 3 -23.76 -28.32 -15.05
C GLN A 3 -22.26 -27.95 -14.98
N LYS A 4 -21.42 -28.53 -15.85
CA LYS A 4 -19.97 -28.25 -15.85
C LYS A 4 -19.66 -26.92 -16.54
N THR A 5 -20.38 -26.60 -17.61
CA THR A 5 -20.26 -25.34 -18.37
C THR A 5 -20.70 -24.12 -17.56
N GLY A 6 -21.79 -24.21 -16.79
CA GLY A 6 -22.24 -23.11 -15.94
C GLY A 6 -21.30 -22.79 -14.76
N LYS A 7 -20.50 -23.77 -14.31
CA LYS A 7 -19.46 -23.56 -13.29
C LYS A 7 -18.23 -22.87 -13.91
N ILE A 8 -17.80 -23.32 -15.08
CA ILE A 8 -16.67 -22.75 -15.82
C ILE A 8 -16.94 -21.30 -16.25
N GLU A 9 -18.15 -20.96 -16.72
CA GLU A 9 -18.50 -19.56 -17.05
C GLU A 9 -18.51 -18.64 -15.82
N LYS A 10 -18.92 -19.17 -14.66
CA LYS A 10 -18.89 -18.45 -13.39
C LYS A 10 -17.46 -18.23 -12.90
N ASP A 11 -16.60 -19.23 -13.08
CA ASP A 11 -15.18 -19.17 -12.74
C ASP A 11 -14.41 -18.24 -13.70
N VAL A 12 -14.79 -18.16 -14.98
CA VAL A 12 -14.21 -17.23 -15.97
C VAL A 12 -14.67 -15.78 -15.73
N LYS A 13 -15.94 -15.55 -15.34
CA LYS A 13 -16.39 -14.22 -14.88
C LYS A 13 -15.81 -13.82 -13.53
N ALA A 14 -15.48 -14.77 -12.66
CA ALA A 14 -14.72 -14.52 -11.44
C ALA A 14 -13.23 -14.23 -11.73
N SER A 15 -12.70 -14.77 -12.84
CA SER A 15 -11.30 -14.58 -13.28
C SER A 15 -11.05 -13.21 -13.93
N ALA A 16 -12.06 -12.56 -14.50
CA ALA A 16 -11.97 -11.14 -14.86
C ALA A 16 -12.42 -10.33 -13.65
N ALA A 17 -11.48 -9.80 -12.86
CA ALA A 17 -11.78 -9.00 -11.68
C ALA A 17 -12.52 -7.71 -12.08
N SER A 18 -13.84 -7.82 -12.21
CA SER A 18 -14.72 -6.71 -12.61
C SER A 18 -14.96 -5.73 -11.48
N LYS A 19 -14.76 -6.17 -10.22
CA LYS A 19 -15.07 -5.42 -9.02
C LYS A 19 -13.87 -5.35 -8.07
N LEU A 20 -13.17 -4.23 -8.10
CA LEU A 20 -11.87 -4.07 -7.43
C LEU A 20 -11.96 -3.27 -6.14
N LEU A 21 -11.28 -3.74 -5.10
CA LEU A 21 -11.06 -2.98 -3.87
C LEU A 21 -9.63 -2.44 -3.90
N VAL A 22 -9.48 -1.11 -3.94
CA VAL A 22 -8.18 -0.44 -3.81
C VAL A 22 -7.92 -0.20 -2.33
N ILE A 23 -6.88 -0.82 -1.79
CA ILE A 23 -6.59 -0.87 -0.35
C ILE A 23 -5.28 -0.12 -0.11
N CYS A 24 -5.35 1.03 0.55
CA CYS A 24 -4.19 1.65 1.19
C CYS A 24 -3.99 0.99 2.55
N VAL A 25 -2.77 0.58 2.84
CA VAL A 25 -2.42 -0.11 4.09
C VAL A 25 -1.44 0.74 4.88
N ASP A 26 -1.74 0.95 6.15
CA ASP A 26 -0.86 1.56 7.16
C ASP A 26 -0.84 0.60 8.37
N ARG A 27 0.28 -0.08 8.60
CA ARG A 27 0.34 -1.18 9.58
C ARG A 27 0.42 -0.72 11.03
N ASP A 28 0.97 0.47 11.30
CA ASP A 28 1.17 1.03 12.63
C ASP A 28 0.13 2.05 13.07
N ASP A 29 -0.93 2.23 12.29
CA ASP A 29 -2.09 3.06 12.63
C ASP A 29 -1.77 4.55 12.76
N ASP A 30 -0.85 5.06 11.94
CA ASP A 30 -0.50 6.47 11.92
C ASP A 30 -1.72 7.35 11.55
N VAL A 31 -2.62 6.87 10.68
CA VAL A 31 -3.89 7.54 10.41
C VAL A 31 -4.72 7.65 11.69
N GLY A 32 -4.92 6.56 12.42
CA GLY A 32 -5.76 6.54 13.62
C GLY A 32 -5.14 7.33 14.77
N GLU A 33 -3.84 7.16 15.01
CA GLU A 33 -3.14 7.78 16.12
C GLU A 33 -2.92 9.27 15.94
N LYS A 34 -2.51 9.72 14.74
CA LYS A 34 -2.18 11.13 14.49
C LYS A 34 -3.43 11.96 14.21
N THR A 35 -4.44 11.38 13.56
CA THR A 35 -5.63 12.14 13.12
C THR A 35 -6.88 11.86 13.95
N GLY A 36 -6.95 10.76 14.70
CA GLY A 36 -8.16 10.35 15.43
C GLY A 36 -9.30 9.86 14.52
N ILE A 37 -9.04 9.63 13.23
CA ILE A 37 -10.01 9.05 12.30
C ILE A 37 -10.10 7.55 12.53
N GLN A 38 -11.32 7.03 12.63
CA GLN A 38 -11.54 5.59 12.77
C GLN A 38 -11.45 4.88 11.43
N THR A 39 -10.75 3.76 11.42
CA THR A 39 -10.58 2.86 10.27
C THR A 39 -11.52 1.66 10.36
N PRO A 40 -11.96 1.09 9.22
CA PRO A 40 -11.53 1.40 7.86
C PRO A 40 -12.20 2.66 7.31
N VAL A 41 -11.43 3.50 6.63
CA VAL A 41 -11.92 4.69 5.93
C VAL A 41 -12.35 4.28 4.52
N VAL A 42 -13.65 4.27 4.26
CA VAL A 42 -14.20 3.79 2.97
C VAL A 42 -14.74 4.95 2.16
N GLY A 43 -14.34 5.04 0.89
CA GLY A 43 -14.87 6.05 -0.03
C GLY A 43 -13.85 7.11 -0.41
N ARG A 44 -13.95 7.59 -1.65
CA ARG A 44 -13.05 8.60 -2.21
C ARG A 44 -12.93 9.84 -1.31
N ASN A 45 -14.06 10.44 -0.94
CA ASN A 45 -14.06 11.69 -0.18
C ASN A 45 -13.56 11.49 1.25
N ALA A 46 -13.93 10.36 1.88
CA ALA A 46 -13.46 10.03 3.22
C ALA A 46 -11.93 9.79 3.25
N CYS A 47 -11.39 9.10 2.25
CA CYS A 47 -9.94 8.93 2.10
C CYS A 47 -9.24 10.26 1.83
N ILE A 48 -9.83 11.19 1.05
CA ILE A 48 -9.25 12.52 0.83
C ILE A 48 -9.16 13.29 2.15
N GLU A 49 -10.24 13.28 2.94
CA GLU A 49 -10.26 13.95 4.25
C GLU A 49 -9.21 13.35 5.19
N ALA A 50 -9.10 12.02 5.23
CA ALA A 50 -8.09 11.34 6.04
C ALA A 50 -6.66 11.70 5.62
N ALA A 51 -6.37 11.67 4.32
CA ALA A 51 -5.06 12.04 3.78
C ALA A 51 -4.71 13.50 4.06
N GLN A 52 -5.67 14.42 3.89
CA GLN A 52 -5.48 15.83 4.18
C GLN A 52 -5.21 16.07 5.66
N ARG A 53 -5.96 15.42 6.54
CA ARG A 53 -5.77 15.56 7.97
C ARG A 53 -4.42 15.00 8.41
N LEU A 54 -4.04 13.83 7.90
CA LEU A 54 -2.73 13.24 8.19
C LEU A 54 -1.59 14.16 7.71
N ALA A 55 -1.66 14.67 6.48
CA ALA A 55 -0.66 15.59 5.95
C ALA A 55 -0.59 16.93 6.71
N LEU A 56 -1.66 17.36 7.38
CA LEU A 56 -1.67 18.56 8.22
C LEU A 56 -1.07 18.30 9.61
N GLU A 57 -1.30 17.12 10.17
CA GLU A 57 -0.75 16.72 11.48
C GLU A 57 0.72 16.30 11.39
N ASP A 58 1.09 15.54 10.35
CA ASP A 58 2.45 15.06 10.09
C ASP A 58 2.79 15.13 8.59
N PRO A 59 3.32 16.28 8.11
CA PRO A 59 3.66 16.48 6.70
C PRO A 59 4.85 15.64 6.21
N GLU A 60 5.67 15.09 7.10
CA GLU A 60 6.85 14.29 6.74
C GLU A 60 6.49 12.81 6.52
N ASP A 61 5.29 12.43 6.94
CA ASP A 61 4.74 11.08 6.81
C ASP A 61 4.43 10.72 5.34
N ALA A 62 4.86 9.52 4.95
CA ALA A 62 4.60 8.97 3.63
C ALA A 62 3.15 8.47 3.46
N ASP A 63 2.48 8.09 4.55
CA ASP A 63 1.15 7.47 4.53
C ASP A 63 0.09 8.36 3.88
N SER A 64 0.18 9.68 4.12
CA SER A 64 -0.70 10.65 3.48
C SER A 64 -0.65 10.56 1.95
N ASN A 65 0.54 10.37 1.40
CA ASN A 65 0.77 10.22 -0.03
C ASN A 65 0.37 8.83 -0.53
N SER A 66 0.52 7.79 0.28
CA SER A 66 0.00 6.44 0.00
C SER A 66 -1.52 6.47 -0.16
N ILE A 67 -2.25 7.19 0.70
CA ILE A 67 -3.71 7.34 0.57
C ILE A 67 -4.06 8.12 -0.70
N PHE A 68 -3.36 9.22 -1.02
CA PHE A 68 -3.57 9.94 -2.27
C PHE A 68 -3.30 9.08 -3.51
N ALA A 69 -2.27 8.24 -3.47
CA ALA A 69 -1.98 7.30 -4.54
C ALA A 69 -3.09 6.25 -4.69
N ALA A 70 -3.66 5.75 -3.59
CA ALA A 70 -4.80 4.84 -3.62
C ALA A 70 -6.05 5.48 -4.24
N ILE A 71 -6.33 6.74 -3.90
CA ILE A 71 -7.42 7.51 -4.51
C ILE A 71 -7.20 7.66 -6.01
N LYS A 72 -5.99 8.03 -6.44
CA LYS A 72 -5.65 8.14 -7.86
C LYS A 72 -5.84 6.82 -8.60
N THR A 73 -5.36 5.72 -8.03
CA THR A 73 -5.52 4.38 -8.61
C THR A 73 -6.99 3.98 -8.72
N PHE A 74 -7.80 4.31 -7.72
CA PHE A 74 -9.24 4.14 -7.79
C PHE A 74 -9.86 4.94 -8.95
N GLU A 75 -9.54 6.23 -9.09
CA GLU A 75 -10.05 7.05 -10.20
C GLU A 75 -9.63 6.51 -11.56
N ASP A 76 -8.37 6.08 -11.69
CA ASP A 76 -7.86 5.47 -12.91
C ASP A 76 -8.62 4.18 -13.26
N LEU A 77 -8.99 3.36 -12.28
CA LEU A 77 -9.80 2.15 -12.49
C LEU A 77 -11.24 2.48 -12.90
N ILE A 78 -11.88 3.45 -12.23
CA ILE A 78 -13.22 3.92 -12.59
C ILE A 78 -13.23 4.45 -14.03
N SER A 79 -12.22 5.24 -14.42
CA SER A 79 -12.11 5.80 -15.78
C SER A 79 -11.96 4.73 -16.87
N LYS A 80 -11.39 3.56 -16.51
CA LYS A 80 -11.25 2.39 -17.38
C LYS A 80 -12.48 1.49 -17.38
N GLY A 81 -13.54 1.84 -16.64
CA GLY A 81 -14.80 1.11 -16.59
C GLY A 81 -14.86 -0.05 -15.58
N TYR A 82 -13.90 -0.13 -14.65
CA TYR A 82 -13.98 -1.08 -13.55
C TYR A 82 -14.97 -0.58 -12.49
N GLU A 83 -15.67 -1.49 -11.82
CA GLU A 83 -16.42 -1.16 -10.61
C GLU A 83 -15.44 -1.20 -9.42
N ALA A 84 -14.94 -0.05 -8.99
CA ALA A 84 -13.93 0.02 -7.94
C ALA A 84 -14.48 0.67 -6.66
N GLN A 85 -13.79 0.42 -5.54
CA GLN A 85 -13.98 1.14 -4.28
C GLN A 85 -12.61 1.35 -3.63
N VAL A 86 -12.34 2.54 -3.11
CA VAL A 86 -11.14 2.82 -2.32
C VAL A 86 -11.41 2.70 -0.83
N VAL A 87 -10.44 2.14 -0.11
CA VAL A 87 -10.41 2.03 1.35
C VAL A 87 -8.99 2.26 1.88
N THR A 88 -8.90 2.93 3.02
CA THR A 88 -7.69 2.93 3.87
C THR A 88 -7.95 2.05 5.08
N VAL A 89 -7.10 1.06 5.30
CA VAL A 89 -7.16 0.15 6.44
C VAL A 89 -5.91 0.31 7.28
N THR A 90 -6.06 0.16 8.59
CA THR A 90 -4.91 0.29 9.49
C THR A 90 -4.74 -0.88 10.43
N GLY A 91 -3.50 -1.12 10.84
CA GLY A 91 -3.17 -2.03 11.91
C GLY A 91 -3.31 -1.38 13.28
N VAL A 92 -2.34 -1.61 14.15
CA VAL A 92 -2.26 -1.03 15.50
C VAL A 92 -0.82 -0.58 15.76
N LYS A 93 -0.63 0.46 16.57
CA LYS A 93 0.68 1.04 16.95
C LYS A 93 1.83 0.05 17.14
N ASN A 94 1.60 -1.01 17.90
CA ASN A 94 2.64 -1.97 18.27
C ASN A 94 2.91 -3.03 17.20
N ARG A 95 2.26 -2.95 16.03
CA ARG A 95 2.37 -3.88 14.90
C ARG A 95 2.13 -5.34 15.33
N GLY A 96 2.61 -6.28 14.50
CA GLY A 96 2.57 -7.72 14.75
C GLY A 96 1.20 -8.33 14.52
N VAL A 97 0.94 -9.49 15.13
CA VAL A 97 -0.24 -10.31 14.85
C VAL A 97 -1.55 -9.53 15.04
N LYS A 98 -1.63 -8.66 16.05
CA LYS A 98 -2.83 -7.85 16.30
C LYS A 98 -3.10 -6.83 15.20
N ALA A 99 -2.06 -6.26 14.60
CA ALA A 99 -2.20 -5.35 13.46
C ALA A 99 -2.74 -6.12 12.25
N ASP A 100 -2.12 -7.27 11.96
CA ASP A 100 -2.52 -8.14 10.85
C ASP A 100 -3.97 -8.64 11.01
N GLU A 101 -4.39 -9.01 12.23
CA GLU A 101 -5.76 -9.40 12.57
C GLU A 101 -6.76 -8.26 12.38
N LYS A 102 -6.42 -7.04 12.81
CA LYS A 102 -7.26 -5.84 12.63
C LYS A 102 -7.45 -5.53 11.15
N ILE A 103 -6.36 -5.49 10.38
CA ILE A 103 -6.40 -5.27 8.93
C ILE A 103 -7.32 -6.30 8.24
N ALA A 104 -7.16 -7.59 8.56
CA ALA A 104 -8.01 -8.63 8.00
C ALA A 104 -9.49 -8.44 8.38
N SER A 105 -9.78 -8.05 9.63
CA SER A 105 -11.13 -7.76 10.11
C SER A 105 -11.76 -6.58 9.38
N GLU A 106 -11.01 -5.48 9.23
CA GLU A 106 -11.46 -4.28 8.53
C GLU A 106 -11.81 -4.60 7.08
N ILE A 107 -10.94 -5.30 6.35
CA ILE A 107 -11.19 -5.69 4.96
C ILE A 107 -12.44 -6.57 4.87
N ARG A 108 -12.62 -7.55 5.78
CA ARG A 108 -13.85 -8.36 5.82
C ARG A 108 -15.11 -7.51 6.04
N SER A 109 -15.05 -6.51 6.91
CA SER A 109 -16.17 -5.61 7.17
C SER A 109 -16.56 -4.78 5.93
N VAL A 110 -15.56 -4.38 5.13
CA VAL A 110 -15.79 -3.64 3.88
C VAL A 110 -16.36 -4.56 2.81
N LEU A 111 -15.87 -5.81 2.72
CA LEU A 111 -16.37 -6.80 1.77
C LEU A 111 -17.83 -7.18 1.98
N GLN A 112 -18.35 -7.06 3.21
CA GLN A 112 -19.78 -7.24 3.48
C GLN A 112 -20.66 -6.17 2.82
N LYS A 113 -20.14 -4.95 2.66
CA LYS A 113 -20.85 -3.83 2.02
C LYS A 113 -20.55 -3.74 0.51
N PHE A 114 -19.33 -4.11 0.13
CA PHE A 114 -18.85 -4.07 -1.25
C PHE A 114 -18.18 -5.39 -1.62
N SER A 115 -18.91 -6.26 -2.33
CA SER A 115 -18.47 -7.61 -2.69
C SER A 115 -17.42 -7.60 -3.82
N ALA A 116 -16.21 -7.11 -3.52
CA ALA A 116 -15.09 -7.13 -4.45
C ALA A 116 -14.62 -8.55 -4.76
N ASN A 117 -14.06 -8.75 -5.96
CA ASN A 117 -13.47 -10.02 -6.39
C ASN A 117 -11.95 -9.92 -6.63
N GLY A 118 -11.36 -8.72 -6.48
CA GLY A 118 -9.93 -8.53 -6.52
C GLY A 118 -9.48 -7.33 -5.70
N ALA A 119 -8.26 -7.40 -5.18
CA ALA A 119 -7.61 -6.32 -4.45
C ALA A 119 -6.51 -5.66 -5.29
N VAL A 120 -6.41 -4.33 -5.19
CA VAL A 120 -5.21 -3.57 -5.59
C VAL A 120 -4.64 -2.95 -4.34
N ILE A 121 -3.48 -3.43 -3.91
CA ILE A 121 -2.83 -2.96 -2.68
C ILE A 121 -1.95 -1.76 -3.02
N VAL A 122 -2.01 -0.72 -2.20
CA VAL A 122 -1.17 0.47 -2.27
C VAL A 122 -0.46 0.62 -0.93
N SER A 123 0.86 0.79 -1.00
CA SER A 123 1.75 0.86 0.16
C SER A 123 2.98 1.71 -0.19
N ASP A 124 3.58 2.39 0.78
CA ASP A 124 4.84 3.13 0.63
C ASP A 124 6.07 2.37 1.13
N GLY A 125 5.89 1.38 2.00
CA GLY A 125 6.99 0.69 2.68
C GLY A 125 6.98 -0.83 2.58
N GLU A 126 8.12 -1.43 2.91
CA GLU A 126 8.24 -2.89 3.07
C GLU A 126 7.40 -3.42 4.25
N ASP A 127 7.20 -2.59 5.29
CA ASP A 127 6.43 -3.00 6.47
C ASP A 127 4.95 -3.22 6.12
N ASP A 128 4.31 -2.35 5.35
CA ASP A 128 2.90 -2.54 4.96
C ASP A 128 2.75 -3.64 3.91
N GLU A 129 3.76 -3.88 3.07
CA GLU A 129 3.74 -5.02 2.16
C GLU A 129 3.80 -6.37 2.91
N SER A 130 4.30 -6.40 4.14
CA SER A 130 4.35 -7.62 4.93
C SER A 130 2.97 -8.21 5.24
N VAL A 131 1.89 -7.41 5.15
CA VAL A 131 0.52 -7.89 5.37
C VAL A 131 -0.16 -8.42 4.10
N ILE A 132 0.49 -8.35 2.93
CA ILE A 132 -0.06 -8.87 1.67
C ILE A 132 -0.55 -10.32 1.80
N PRO A 133 0.19 -11.27 2.42
CA PRO A 133 -0.29 -12.64 2.59
C PRO A 133 -1.59 -12.71 3.43
N VAL A 134 -1.75 -11.82 4.40
CA VAL A 134 -2.95 -11.73 5.24
C VAL A 134 -4.14 -11.24 4.42
N ILE A 135 -3.93 -10.23 3.58
CA ILE A 135 -4.95 -9.71 2.66
C ILE A 135 -5.34 -10.77 1.62
N GLN A 136 -4.36 -11.50 1.07
CA GLN A 136 -4.58 -12.57 0.09
C GLN A 136 -5.47 -13.71 0.62
N ASN A 137 -5.42 -13.98 1.93
CA ASN A 137 -6.30 -14.96 2.56
C ASN A 137 -7.78 -14.51 2.59
N VAL A 138 -8.05 -13.22 2.42
CA VAL A 138 -9.41 -12.64 2.44
C VAL A 138 -9.91 -12.32 1.03
N LEU A 139 -9.06 -11.75 0.18
CA LEU A 139 -9.39 -11.30 -1.17
C LEU A 139 -8.21 -11.54 -2.12
N PRO A 140 -8.41 -12.11 -3.31
CA PRO A 140 -7.33 -12.30 -4.28
C PRO A 140 -6.66 -10.98 -4.64
N VAL A 141 -5.34 -10.89 -4.44
CA VAL A 141 -4.56 -9.70 -4.80
C VAL A 141 -4.22 -9.76 -6.28
N ILE A 142 -4.73 -8.79 -7.04
CA ILE A 142 -4.54 -8.68 -8.49
C ILE A 142 -3.29 -7.85 -8.80
N SER A 143 -3.00 -6.84 -7.98
CA SER A 143 -1.87 -5.93 -8.17
C SER A 143 -1.40 -5.34 -6.85
N VAL A 144 -0.11 -5.02 -6.77
CA VAL A 144 0.52 -4.29 -5.68
C VAL A 144 1.19 -3.07 -6.28
N GLN A 145 0.93 -1.89 -5.73
CA GLN A 145 1.48 -0.62 -6.17
C GLN A 145 2.27 0.01 -5.03
N ARG A 146 3.60 -0.02 -5.17
CA ARG A 146 4.49 0.67 -4.25
C ARG A 146 4.60 2.15 -4.61
N VAL A 147 4.39 3.01 -3.63
CA VAL A 147 4.49 4.46 -3.75
C VAL A 147 5.80 4.91 -3.11
N VAL A 148 6.69 5.52 -3.89
CA VAL A 148 7.97 6.00 -3.36
C VAL A 148 8.01 7.52 -3.44
N MET A 149 8.09 8.15 -2.27
CA MET A 149 8.27 9.59 -2.12
C MET A 149 9.65 10.03 -2.64
N LYS A 150 9.67 10.95 -3.61
CA LYS A 150 10.93 11.53 -4.14
C LYS A 150 11.35 12.74 -3.31
N VAL A 151 12.41 12.61 -2.51
CA VAL A 151 12.98 13.71 -1.72
C VAL A 151 14.22 14.28 -2.44
N SER A 152 14.18 15.55 -2.86
CA SER A 152 14.98 16.05 -3.99
C SER A 152 16.29 16.80 -3.68
N ARG A 153 16.79 16.89 -2.44
CA ARG A 153 17.99 17.73 -2.17
C ARG A 153 19.13 17.06 -1.39
N THR A 154 18.84 16.25 -0.37
CA THR A 154 19.89 15.66 0.48
C THR A 154 20.50 14.40 -0.12
N VAL A 155 19.73 13.69 -0.94
CA VAL A 155 20.15 12.41 -1.56
C VAL A 155 21.29 12.62 -2.56
N GLU A 156 21.29 13.70 -3.34
CA GLU A 156 22.41 14.04 -4.24
C GLU A 156 23.72 14.24 -3.46
N TYR A 157 23.67 14.94 -2.33
CA TYR A 157 24.85 15.14 -1.47
C TYR A 157 25.32 13.83 -0.85
N SER A 158 24.40 12.98 -0.35
CA SER A 158 24.74 11.65 0.17
C SER A 158 25.33 10.73 -0.89
N TYR A 159 24.84 10.75 -2.14
CA TYR A 159 25.43 9.98 -3.24
C TYR A 159 26.80 10.51 -3.66
N ALA A 160 27.00 11.83 -3.67
CA ALA A 160 28.31 12.42 -3.92
C ALA A 160 29.33 12.02 -2.84
N VAL A 161 28.92 12.04 -1.57
CA VAL A 161 29.74 11.62 -0.43
C VAL A 161 30.01 10.11 -0.49
N PHE A 162 29.00 9.28 -0.73
CA PHE A 162 29.13 7.83 -0.87
C PHE A 162 30.03 7.44 -2.04
N GLY A 163 29.83 8.05 -3.21
CA GLY A 163 30.68 7.89 -4.38
C GLY A 163 32.12 8.33 -4.12
N LYS A 164 32.34 9.40 -3.34
CA LYS A 164 33.68 9.84 -2.91
C LYS A 164 34.35 8.78 -2.02
N TYR A 165 33.63 8.16 -1.09
CA TYR A 165 34.16 7.06 -0.26
C TYR A 165 34.48 5.82 -1.10
N LEU A 166 33.60 5.42 -2.02
CA LEU A 166 33.87 4.33 -2.98
C LEU A 166 35.12 4.61 -3.81
N LYS A 167 35.29 5.85 -4.28
CA LYS A 167 36.48 6.26 -5.02
C LYS A 167 37.74 6.24 -4.15
N MET A 168 37.66 6.63 -2.88
CA MET A 168 38.78 6.48 -1.93
C MET A 168 39.14 5.01 -1.74
N ILE A 169 38.17 4.12 -1.56
CA ILE A 169 38.42 2.68 -1.38
C ILE A 169 39.07 2.08 -2.64
N ALA A 170 38.61 2.46 -3.83
CA ALA A 170 39.10 1.91 -5.09
C ALA A 170 40.46 2.47 -5.54
N TYR A 171 40.76 3.75 -5.29
CA TYR A 171 41.91 4.44 -5.89
C TYR A 171 42.95 4.96 -4.90
N ASP A 172 42.68 4.94 -3.59
CA ASP A 172 43.64 5.41 -2.58
C ASP A 172 44.41 4.22 -1.98
N SER A 173 45.66 4.02 -2.42
CA SER A 173 46.52 2.88 -2.06
C SER A 173 46.79 2.71 -0.55
N LYS A 174 46.53 3.76 0.24
CA LYS A 174 46.64 3.74 1.71
C LYS A 174 45.42 3.09 2.40
N TYR A 175 44.24 3.15 1.78
CA TYR A 175 42.98 2.65 2.36
C TYR A 175 42.46 1.38 1.66
N SER A 176 42.83 1.15 0.39
CA SER A 176 42.45 -0.05 -0.36
C SER A 176 42.97 -1.34 0.29
N LYS A 177 44.18 -1.32 0.86
CA LYS A 177 44.82 -2.46 1.55
C LYS A 177 44.08 -2.95 2.79
N PHE A 178 43.27 -2.11 3.43
CA PHE A 178 42.49 -2.51 4.61
C PHE A 178 41.11 -3.06 4.24
N PHE A 179 40.60 -2.79 3.05
CA PHE A 179 39.24 -3.14 2.62
C PHE A 179 39.17 -4.23 1.54
N LEU A 180 40.20 -4.36 0.69
CA LEU A 180 40.23 -5.34 -0.41
C LEU A 180 41.10 -6.58 -0.13
N GLY A 181 41.79 -6.61 1.01
CA GLY A 181 42.76 -7.66 1.36
C GLY A 181 44.17 -7.33 0.87
#